data_AF-A0A832JK41-F1
#
_entry.id   AF-A0A832JK41-F1
#
_cell.length_a   1.000
_cell.length_b   1.000
_cell.length_c   1.000
_cell.angle_alpha   90.00
_cell.angle_beta   90.00
_cell.angle_gamma   90.00
#
_symmetry.space_group_name_H-M   'P 1'
#
loop_
_entity.id
_entity.type
_entity.pdbx_description
1 polymer ?
#
loop_
_entity_poly.entity_id
_entity_poly.type
_entity_poly.pdbx_seq_one_letter_code
_entity_poly.pdbx_strand_id
1 'polypeptide(L)'
;MRAATVLVIALLALALILYWTPISIPLGDDKLVLGGYPWQAPTPQARSIFINVGIALTVAAVILAALAVKFGRDLEEDEWEA
;
A
#
# COMPACT_ATOMS: atom_id res chain seq x y z
N MET A 1 6.39 -16.97 10.02
CA MET A 1 6.28 -15.49 9.91
C MET A 1 5.55 -14.91 11.12
N ARG A 2 6.20 -14.01 11.85
CA ARG A 2 5.62 -13.27 12.99
C ARG A 2 4.35 -12.49 12.59
N ALA A 3 3.36 -12.46 13.48
CA ALA A 3 2.09 -11.75 13.26
C ALA A 3 2.28 -10.25 12.91
N ALA A 4 3.32 -9.62 13.46
CA ALA A 4 3.69 -8.25 13.15
C ALA A 4 4.09 -8.06 11.67
N THR A 5 4.84 -9.00 11.08
CA THR A 5 5.24 -8.94 9.67
C THR A 5 4.02 -9.04 8.76
N VAL A 6 3.10 -9.96 9.07
CA VAL A 6 1.83 -10.12 8.33
C VAL A 6 1.00 -8.83 8.42
N LEU A 7 0.89 -8.24 9.61
CA LEU A 7 0.17 -6.99 9.83
C LEU A 7 0.75 -5.85 8.99
N VAL A 8 2.08 -5.68 8.99
CA VAL A 8 2.75 -4.62 8.21
C VAL A 8 2.48 -4.77 6.71
N ILE A 9 2.59 -6.00 6.19
CA ILE A 9 2.30 -6.28 4.77
C ILE A 9 0.84 -5.98 4.44
N ALA A 10 -0.09 -6.38 5.32
CA ALA A 10 -1.51 -6.12 5.14
C ALA A 10 -1.83 -4.61 5.14
N LEU A 11 -1.22 -3.84 6.06
CA LEU A 11 -1.39 -2.38 6.12
C LEU A 11 -0.80 -1.67 4.89
N LEU A 12 0.37 -2.12 4.40
CA LEU A 12 0.95 -1.61 3.16
C LEU A 12 0.05 -1.89 1.96
N ALA A 13 -0.47 -3.12 1.85
CA ALA A 13 -1.39 -3.49 0.78
C ALA A 13 -2.67 -2.64 0.84
N LEU A 14 -3.25 -2.45 2.03
CA LEU A 14 -4.44 -1.61 2.22
C LEU A 14 -4.17 -0.15 1.81
N ALA A 15 -3.03 0.41 2.19
CA ALA A 15 -2.64 1.78 1.82
C ALA A 15 -2.50 1.93 0.30
N LEU A 16 -1.91 0.96 -0.39
CA LEU A 16 -1.80 0.96 -1.85
C LEU A 16 -3.16 0.82 -2.53
N ILE A 17 -4.02 -0.08 -2.03
CA ILE A 17 -5.39 -0.23 -2.54
C ILE A 17 -6.14 1.10 -2.39
N LEU A 18 -6.07 1.75 -1.23
CA LEU A 18 -6.65 3.08 -1.05
C LEU A 18 -6.01 4.12 -1.97
N TYR A 19 -4.70 4.08 -2.21
CA TYR A 19 -4.06 5.04 -3.11
C TYR A 19 -4.58 4.91 -4.55
N TRP A 20 -4.72 3.69 -5.05
CA TRP A 20 -5.04 3.40 -6.44
C TRP A 20 -6.53 3.24 -6.73
N THR A 21 -7.34 2.82 -5.75
CA THR A 21 -8.73 2.47 -5.97
C THR A 21 -9.64 3.50 -5.28
N PRO A 22 -10.45 4.25 -6.05
CA PRO A 22 -11.40 5.18 -5.48
C PRO A 22 -12.58 4.40 -4.90
N ILE A 23 -12.83 4.59 -3.61
CA ILE A 23 -13.97 4.02 -2.90
C ILE A 23 -15.01 5.12 -2.74
N SER A 24 -16.13 4.97 -3.43
CA SER A 24 -17.25 5.91 -3.32
C SER A 24 -18.22 5.47 -2.24
N ILE A 25 -18.41 6.30 -1.22
CA ILE A 25 -19.36 6.08 -0.14
C ILE A 25 -20.52 7.06 -0.35
N PRO A 26 -21.75 6.56 -0.59
CA PRO A 26 -22.92 7.42 -0.72
C PRO A 26 -23.26 8.07 0.63
N LEU A 27 -23.48 9.38 0.63
CA LEU A 27 -23.84 10.21 1.79
C LEU A 27 -25.05 11.07 1.43
N GLY A 28 -26.24 10.45 1.43
CA GLY A 28 -27.47 11.11 0.99
C GLY A 28 -27.35 11.52 -0.48
N ASP A 29 -27.39 12.83 -0.73
CA ASP A 29 -27.27 13.42 -2.06
C ASP A 29 -25.80 13.58 -2.53
N ASP A 30 -24.84 13.49 -1.61
CA ASP A 30 -23.41 13.63 -1.89
C ASP A 30 -22.69 12.28 -1.96
N LYS A 31 -21.49 12.29 -2.56
CA LYS A 31 -20.58 11.13 -2.61
C LYS A 31 -19.24 11.50 -2.00
N LEU A 32 -18.88 10.82 -0.91
CA LEU A 32 -17.52 10.89 -0.41
C LEU A 32 -16.65 9.90 -1.20
N VAL A 33 -15.59 10.39 -1.83
CA VAL A 33 -14.62 9.54 -2.55
C VAL A 33 -13.35 9.45 -1.71
N LEU A 34 -13.06 8.25 -1.21
CA LEU A 34 -11.82 7.94 -0.51
C LEU A 34 -10.84 7.30 -1.47
N GLY A 35 -9.61 7.78 -1.49
CA GLY A 35 -8.54 7.12 -2.24
C GLY A 35 -8.63 7.27 -3.77
N GLY A 36 -7.86 6.50 -4.53
CA GLY A 36 -7.82 6.64 -5.99
C GLY A 36 -7.28 8.00 -6.46
N TYR A 37 -6.31 8.57 -5.74
CA TYR A 37 -5.78 9.92 -5.98
C TYR A 37 -5.38 10.19 -7.45
N PRO A 38 -4.77 9.25 -8.19
CA PRO A 38 -4.47 9.47 -9.61
C PRO A 38 -5.70 9.77 -10.46
N TRP A 39 -6.85 9.20 -10.10
CA TRP A 39 -8.09 9.33 -10.86
C TRP A 39 -8.92 10.54 -10.44
N GLN A 40 -8.68 11.07 -9.23
CA GLN A 40 -9.30 12.29 -8.73
C GLN A 40 -8.55 13.57 -9.17
N ALA A 41 -7.40 13.43 -9.82
CA ALA A 41 -6.57 14.56 -10.19
C ALA A 41 -7.30 15.51 -11.18
N PRO A 42 -7.27 16.84 -10.96
CA PRO A 42 -8.08 17.80 -11.71
C PRO A 42 -7.57 18.06 -13.13
N THR A 43 -6.31 17.71 -13.43
CA THR A 43 -5.70 17.93 -14.74
C THR A 43 -4.92 16.69 -15.20
N PRO A 44 -4.72 16.51 -16.52
CA PRO A 44 -3.90 15.41 -17.04
C PRO A 44 -2.46 15.43 -16.52
N GLN A 45 -1.89 16.63 -16.33
CA GLN A 45 -0.53 16.77 -15.78
C GLN A 45 -0.48 16.34 -14.31
N ALA A 46 -1.45 16.76 -13.49
CA ALA A 46 -1.54 16.32 -12.10
C ALA A 46 -1.74 14.80 -12.01
N ARG A 47 -2.58 14.22 -12.87
CA ARG A 47 -2.80 12.77 -12.96
C ARG A 47 -1.49 12.03 -13.21
N SER A 48 -0.69 12.46 -14.18
CA SER A 48 0.62 11.84 -14.45
C SER A 48 1.56 11.91 -13.26
N ILE A 49 1.57 13.03 -12.52
CA ILE A 49 2.37 13.15 -11.29
C ILE A 49 1.91 12.13 -10.24
N PHE A 50 0.60 12.05 -9.96
CA PHE A 50 0.06 11.10 -9.00
C PHE A 50 0.27 9.64 -9.43
N ILE A 51 0.25 9.33 -10.72
CA ILE A 51 0.60 7.99 -11.22
C ILE A 51 2.06 7.69 -10.90
N ASN A 52 2.99 8.60 -11.20
CA ASN A 52 4.42 8.39 -10.94
C ASN A 52 4.71 8.23 -9.44
N VAL A 53 4.07 9.03 -8.59
CA VAL A 53 4.14 8.89 -7.12
C VAL A 53 3.60 7.52 -6.70
N GLY A 54 2.46 7.12 -7.25
CA GLY A 54 1.86 5.81 -6.95
C GLY A 54 2.79 4.67 -7.32
N ILE A 55 3.42 4.73 -8.49
CA ILE A 55 4.39 3.71 -8.95
C ILE A 55 5.58 3.65 -7.99
N ALA A 56 6.15 4.80 -7.62
CA ALA A 56 7.27 4.87 -6.69
C ALA A 56 6.90 4.26 -5.32
N LEU A 57 5.71 4.56 -4.80
CA LEU A 57 5.20 4.00 -3.55
C LEU A 57 4.97 2.48 -3.66
N THR A 58 4.41 1.99 -4.76
CA THR A 58 4.24 0.55 -5.00
C THR A 58 5.58 -0.17 -5.03
N VAL A 59 6.58 0.37 -5.73
CA VAL A 59 7.93 -0.22 -5.78
C VAL A 59 8.56 -0.24 -4.39
N ALA A 60 8.49 0.86 -3.65
CA ALA A 60 9.00 0.92 -2.28
C ALA A 60 8.30 -0.09 -1.36
N ALA A 61 6.97 -0.21 -1.44
CA ALA A 61 6.21 -1.16 -0.65
C ALA A 61 6.57 -2.62 -0.97
N VAL A 62 6.79 -2.96 -2.25
CA VAL A 62 7.24 -4.31 -2.66
C VAL A 62 8.62 -4.61 -2.08
N ILE A 63 9.56 -3.66 -2.14
CA ILE A 63 10.90 -3.82 -1.56
C ILE A 63 10.80 -4.03 -0.05
N LEU A 64 10.02 -3.20 0.64
CA LEU A 64 9.84 -3.31 2.09
C LEU A 64 9.18 -4.63 2.49
N ALA A 65 8.16 -5.08 1.75
CA ALA A 65 7.51 -6.38 1.99
C ALA A 65 8.50 -7.53 1.78
N ALA A 66 9.31 -7.50 0.71
CA ALA A 66 10.33 -8.52 0.46
C ALA A 66 11.38 -8.56 1.59
N LEU A 67 11.86 -7.40 2.05
CA LEU A 67 12.79 -7.31 3.17
C LEU A 67 12.16 -7.83 4.48
N ALA A 68 10.91 -7.46 4.75
CA ALA A 68 10.19 -7.91 5.95
C ALA A 68 9.99 -9.42 5.97
N VAL A 69 9.73 -10.04 4.81
CA VAL A 69 9.66 -11.50 4.68
C VAL A 69 11.04 -12.14 4.86
N LYS A 70 12.08 -11.62 4.22
CA LYS A 70 13.45 -12.15 4.34
C LYS A 70 13.93 -12.13 5.79
N PHE A 71 13.97 -10.96 6.41
CA PHE A 71 14.44 -10.82 7.79
C PHE A 71 13.51 -11.51 8.79
N GLY A 72 12.21 -11.59 8.50
CA GLY A 72 11.28 -12.36 9.32
C GLY A 72 11.54 -13.86 9.32
N ARG A 73 12.09 -14.41 8.23
CA ARG A 73 12.47 -15.83 8.11
C ARG A 73 13.84 -16.09 8.73
N ASP A 74 14.82 -15.23 8.47
CA ASP A 74 16.18 -15.40 9.00
C ASP A 74 16.17 -15.39 10.55
N LEU A 75 15.33 -14.55 11.18
CA LEU A 75 15.13 -14.55 12.64
C LEU A 75 14.40 -15.80 13.18
N GLU A 76 13.56 -16.46 12.36
CA GLU A 76 12.93 -17.72 12.74
C GLU A 76 13.94 -18.88 12.65
N GLU A 77 14.85 -18.89 11.68
CA GLU A 77 15.89 -19.93 11.58
C GLU A 77 16.87 -19.87 12.79
N ASP A 78 17.29 -18.67 13.21
CA ASP A 78 18.19 -18.49 14.36
C ASP A 78 17.58 -18.92 15.72
N GLU A 79 16.26 -18.83 15.90
CA GLU A 79 15.57 -19.23 17.14
C GLU A 79 15.42 -20.76 17.28
N TRP A 80 15.54 -21.53 16.20
CA TRP A 80 15.44 -22.99 16.21
C TRP A 80 16.79 -23.71 16.32
N GLU A 81 17.90 -23.01 15.99
CA GLU A 81 19.26 -23.53 16.11
C GLU A 81 19.91 -23.27 17.50
N ALA A 82 19.24 -22.50 18.37
CA ALA A 82 19.67 -22.18 19.74
C ALA A 82 19.04 -23.10 20.81
#